data_AF-A0A0G0KL41-F1
#
_entry.id   AF-A0A0G0KL41-F1
#
_cell.length_a   1.000
_cell.length_b   1.000
_cell.length_c   1.000
_cell.angle_alpha   90.00
_cell.angle_beta   90.00
_cell.angle_gamma   90.00
#
_symmetry.space_group_name_H-M   'P 1'
#
loop_
_entity.id
_entity.type
_entity.pdbx_description
1 polymer ?
#
loop_
_entity_poly.entity_id
_entity_poly.type
_entity_poly.pdbx_seq_one_letter_code
_entity_poly.pdbx_strand_id
1 'polypeptide(L)' 'ICNYLYELAQKFNSFYSKHKILVDDPLVLEFRVRLASATGTVLKSGLNLLGIDSPERM' A
#
# COMPACT_ATOMS: atom_id res chain seq x y z
N ILE A 1 12.45 -10.82 4.99
CA ILE A 1 11.47 -10.26 4.02
C ILE A 1 10.06 -10.16 4.63
N CYS A 2 9.56 -11.16 5.37
CA CYS A 2 8.24 -11.11 6.03
C CYS A 2 8.07 -9.93 7.00
N ASN A 3 9.03 -9.70 7.90
CA ASN A 3 8.96 -8.56 8.83
C ASN A 3 8.88 -7.22 8.11
N TYR A 4 9.64 -7.05 7.02
CA TYR A 4 9.58 -5.84 6.21
C TYR A 4 8.20 -5.63 5.59
N LEU A 5 7.59 -6.67 5.01
CA LEU A 5 6.24 -6.58 4.44
C LEU A 5 5.19 -6.30 5.51
N TYR A 6 5.34 -6.89 6.69
CA TYR A 6 4.47 -6.65 7.83
C TYR A 6 4.56 -5.18 8.31
N GLU A 7 5.77 -4.67 8.50
CA GLU A 7 5.98 -3.26 8.88
C GLU A 7 5.50 -2.30 7.80
N LEU A 8 5.70 -2.62 6.52
CA LEU A 8 5.22 -1.82 5.39
C LEU A 8 3.69 -1.76 5.37
N ALA A 9 3.02 -2.90 5.52
CA ALA A 9 1.57 -2.97 5.59
C ALA A 9 1.03 -2.20 6.80
N GLN A 10 1.68 -2.30 7.96
CA GLN A 10 1.28 -1.58 9.17
C GLN A 10 1.43 -0.06 9.04
N LYS A 11 2.53 0.41 8.42
CA LYS A 11 2.74 1.84 8.11
C LYS A 11 1.72 2.33 7.09
N PHE A 12 1.44 1.55 6.05
CA PHE A 12 0.43 1.91 5.04
C PHE A 12 -0.98 1.99 5.64
N ASN A 13 -1.35 1.05 6.50
CA ASN A 13 -2.65 1.04 7.16
C ASN A 13 -2.82 2.26 8.11
N SER A 14 -1.74 2.61 8.82
CA SER A 14 -1.70 3.84 9.64
C SER A 14 -1.86 5.10 8.78
N PHE A 15 -1.23 5.14 7.60
CA PHE A 15 -1.37 6.23 6.64
C PHE A 15 -2.81 6.31 6.10
N TYR A 16 -3.39 5.20 5.67
CA TYR A 16 -4.76 5.13 5.15
C TYR A 16 -5.80 5.56 6.18
N SER A 17 -5.61 5.16 7.44
CA SER A 17 -6.50 5.55 8.55
C SER A 17 -6.41 7.04 8.90
N LYS A 18 -5.22 7.64 8.79
CA LYS A 18 -4.99 9.06 9.13
C LYS A 18 -5.29 10.01 7.96
N HIS A 19 -5.15 9.54 6.71
CA HIS A 19 -5.26 10.37 5.51
C HIS A 19 -6.25 9.76 4.53
N LYS A 20 -7.41 10.42 4.34
CA LYS A 20 -8.33 10.09 3.25
C LYS A 20 -7.63 10.21 1.89
N ILE A 21 -7.69 9.19 1.05
CA ILE A 21 -7.13 9.24 -0.30
C ILE A 21 -7.97 10.13 -1.21
N LEU A 22 -9.30 10.04 -1.09
CA LEU A 22 -10.26 10.87 -1.83
C LEU A 22 -10.34 12.25 -1.18
N VAL A 23 -9.70 13.24 -1.80
CA VAL A 23 -9.69 14.65 -1.41
C VAL A 23 -9.91 15.54 -2.64
N ASP A 24 -10.44 16.74 -2.43
CA ASP A 24 -10.70 17.71 -3.51
C ASP A 24 -9.45 18.24 -4.21
N ASP A 25 -8.31 18.27 -3.50
CA ASP A 25 -7.06 18.73 -4.09
C ASP A 25 -6.50 17.66 -5.05
N PRO A 26 -6.43 17.94 -6.37
CA PRO A 26 -6.06 16.93 -7.36
C PRO A 26 -4.58 16.52 -7.27
N LEU A 27 -3.69 17.40 -6.82
CA LEU A 27 -2.27 17.07 -6.61
C LEU A 27 -2.12 16.12 -5.43
N VAL A 28 -2.83 16.39 -4.34
CA VAL A 28 -2.82 15.52 -3.15
C VAL A 28 -3.48 14.18 -3.45
N LEU A 29 -4.60 14.17 -4.18
CA LEU A 29 -5.27 12.95 -4.60
C LEU A 29 -4.35 12.08 -5.46
N GLU A 30 -3.76 12.64 -6.52
CA GLU A 30 -2.85 11.91 -7.40
C GLU A 30 -1.66 11.33 -6.63
N PHE A 31 -1.04 12.14 -5.77
CA PHE A 31 0.08 11.70 -4.95
C PHE A 31 -0.29 10.51 -4.05
N ARG A 32 -1.42 10.60 -3.35
CA ARG A 32 -1.87 9.54 -2.42
C ARG A 32 -2.26 8.26 -3.16
N VAL A 33 -2.89 8.37 -4.32
CA VAL A 33 -3.21 7.22 -5.18
C VAL A 33 -1.95 6.54 -5.70
N ARG A 34 -0.97 7.31 -6.18
CA ARG A 34 0.33 6.76 -6.64
C ARG A 34 1.09 6.10 -5.50
N LEU A 35 1.09 6.70 -4.31
CA LEU A 35 1.71 6.12 -3.12
C LEU A 35 1.07 4.79 -2.75
N ALA A 36 -0.27 4.70 -2.77
CA ALA A 36 -1.00 3.46 -2.50
C ALA A 36 -0.68 2.38 -3.54
N SER A 37 -0.68 2.72 -4.83
CA SER A 37 -0.35 1.81 -5.92
C SER A 37 1.08 1.27 -5.82
N ALA A 38 2.05 2.15 -5.56
CA ALA A 38 3.45 1.77 -5.37
C ALA A 38 3.61 0.82 -4.16
N THR A 39 2.96 1.13 -3.04
CA THR A 39 2.99 0.28 -1.84
C THR A 39 2.39 -1.09 -2.09
N GLY A 40 1.24 -1.14 -2.79
CA GLY A 40 0.61 -2.40 -3.21
C GLY A 40 1.50 -3.24 -4.13
N THR A 41 2.23 -2.60 -5.05
CA THR A 41 3.18 -3.27 -5.95
C THR A 41 4.33 -3.92 -5.18
N VAL A 42 4.90 -3.22 -4.19
CA VAL A 42 5.96 -3.74 -3.32
C VAL A 42 5.44 -4.90 -2.47
N LEU A 43 4.24 -4.77 -1.89
CA LEU A 43 3.61 -5.84 -1.11
C LEU A 43 3.35 -7.08 -1.96
N LYS A 44 2.76 -6.92 -3.16
CA LYS A 44 2.51 -8.01 -4.09
C LYS A 44 3.80 -8.72 -4.50
N SER A 45 4.83 -7.96 -4.83
CA SER A 45 6.14 -8.53 -5.22
C SER A 45 6.78 -9.28 -4.05
N GLY A 46 6.71 -8.72 -2.84
CA GLY A 46 7.25 -9.36 -1.64
C GLY A 46 6.49 -10.62 -1.21
N LEU A 47 5.16 -10.63 -1.33
CA LEU A 47 4.34 -11.81 -1.07
C LEU A 47 4.61 -12.91 -2.11
N ASN A 48 4.77 -12.52 -3.38
CA ASN A 48 5.12 -13.46 -4.45
C ASN A 48 6.51 -14.09 -4.22
N LEU A 49 7.50 -13.31 -3.75
CA LEU A 49 8.81 -13.84 -3.34
C LEU A 49 8.73 -14.85 -2.19
N LEU A 50 7.67 -14.78 -1.38
CA LEU A 50 7.39 -15.73 -0.30
C LEU A 50 6.56 -16.94 -0.76
N GLY A 51 6.15 -16.99 -2.04
CA GLY A 51 5.25 -18.01 -2.55
C GLY A 51 3.80 -17.86 -2.03
N ILE A 52 3.44 -16.68 -1.54
CA ILE A 52 2.10 -16.39 -1.01
C ILE A 52 1.31 -15.66 -2.10
N ASP A 53 0.14 -16.19 -2.43
CA ASP A 53 -0.77 -15.52 -3.36
C ASP A 53 -1.36 -14.26 -2.72
N SER A 54 -1.21 -13.14 -3.43
CA SER A 54 -1.66 -11.83 -2.98
C SER A 54 -3.08 -11.60 -3.51
N PRO A 55 -4.09 -11.39 -2.64
CA PRO A 55 -5.45 -11.13 -3.11
C PRO A 55 -5.51 -9.86 -3.97
N GLU A 56 -6.20 -9.91 -5.10
CA GLU A 56 -6.34 -8.77 -6.03
C GLU A 56 -7.23 -7.64 -5.49
N ARG A 57 -7.97 -7.91 -4.41
CA ARG A 57 -8.70 -6.92 -3.62
C ARG A 57 -8.45 -7.19 -2.15
N MET A 58 -7.91 -6.19 -1.45
CA MET A 58 -7.98 -6.10 0.01
C MET A 58 -9.29 -5.43 0.42
#